data_AF-F7JQW7-F1
#
_entry.id   AF-F7JQW7-F1
#
_cell.length_a   1.000
_cell.length_b   1.000
_cell.length_c   1.000
_cell.angle_alpha   90.00
_cell.angle_beta   90.00
_cell.angle_gamma   90.00
#
_symmetry.space_group_name_H-M   'P 1'
#
loop_
_entity.id
_entity.type
_entity.pdbx_description
1 polymer ?
#
loop_
_entity_poly.entity_id
_entity_poly.type
_entity_poly.pdbx_seq_one_letter_code
_entity_poly.pdbx_strand_id
1 'polypeptide(L)' 'MKKESRKKAKAEDVKICGLCGQMIIGDYEMVRTRRRTTMYFCKGMRCREAGSYEKRD' A
#
# COMPACT_ATOMS: atom_id res chain seq x y z
N MET A 1 6.40 15.27 -22.15
CA MET A 1 7.05 14.16 -21.40
C MET A 1 6.02 13.38 -20.60
N LYS A 2 5.42 12.33 -21.17
CA LYS A 2 4.59 11.38 -20.41
C LYS A 2 5.54 10.43 -19.69
N LYS A 3 5.73 10.62 -18.38
CA LYS A 3 6.52 9.71 -17.55
C LYS A 3 5.72 8.43 -17.35
N GLU A 4 5.80 7.53 -18.32
CA GLU A 4 5.45 6.12 -18.11
C GLU A 4 6.42 5.56 -17.07
N SER A 5 6.00 5.63 -15.81
CA SER A 5 6.71 5.06 -14.69
C SER A 5 6.75 3.55 -14.90
N ARG A 6 7.92 3.07 -15.36
CA ARG A 6 8.35 1.67 -15.34
C ARG A 6 7.87 0.97 -14.08
N LYS A 7 6.71 0.30 -14.13
CA LYS A 7 6.35 -0.73 -13.16
C LYS A 7 6.95 -2.04 -13.65
N LYS A 8 8.28 -2.16 -13.55
CA LYS A 8 8.90 -3.49 -13.50
C LYS A 8 8.58 -4.04 -12.13
N ALA A 9 7.39 -4.63 -11.99
CA ALA A 9 7.03 -5.45 -10.84
C ALA A 9 7.97 -6.67 -10.88
N LYS A 10 8.99 -6.67 -10.03
CA LYS A 10 9.90 -7.80 -9.83
C LYS A 10 10.23 -7.89 -8.35
N ALA A 11 10.01 -9.08 -7.81
CA ALA A 11 10.23 -9.54 -6.45
C ALA A 11 9.22 -9.00 -5.43
N GLU A 12 8.25 -9.86 -5.07
CA GLU A 12 7.48 -9.85 -3.81
C GLU A 12 7.32 -8.48 -3.15
N ASP A 13 6.56 -7.59 -3.79
CA ASP A 13 6.32 -6.23 -3.31
C ASP A 13 5.43 -6.28 -2.05
N VAL A 14 6.03 -6.52 -0.90
CA VAL A 14 5.38 -6.32 0.40
C VAL A 14 5.18 -4.82 0.59
N LYS A 15 3.92 -4.39 0.64
CA LYS A 15 3.53 -3.00 0.92
C LYS A 15 2.89 -2.91 2.29
N ILE A 16 2.79 -1.70 2.83
CA ILE A 16 2.07 -1.45 4.08
C ILE A 16 0.77 -0.75 3.74
N CYS A 17 -0.33 -1.26 4.29
CA CYS A 17 -1.64 -0.66 4.15
C CYS A 17 -1.67 0.70 4.88
N GLY A 18 -1.94 1.79 4.17
CA GLY A 18 -2.07 3.12 4.75
C GLY A 18 -3.30 3.31 5.65
N LEU A 19 -4.23 2.33 5.68
CA LEU A 19 -5.40 2.34 6.57
C LEU A 19 -5.17 1.55 7.86
N CYS A 20 -4.74 0.29 7.77
CA CYS A 20 -4.59 -0.59 8.96
C CYS A 20 -3.14 -0.85 9.39
N GLY A 21 -2.14 -0.37 8.65
CA GLY A 21 -0.74 -0.60 8.95
C GLY A 21 -0.25 -2.05 8.74
N GLN A 22 -1.11 -2.95 8.25
CA GLN A 22 -0.74 -4.34 7.99
C GLN A 22 0.08 -4.47 6.71
N MET A 23 0.98 -5.46 6.69
CA MET A 23 1.70 -5.84 5.48
C MET A 23 0.75 -6.48 4.46
N ILE A 24 0.78 -5.97 3.24
CA ILE A 24 0.06 -6.48 2.08
C ILE A 24 1.06 -7.23 1.21
N ILE A 25 0.83 -8.53 1.04
CA ILE A 25 1.61 -9.40 0.18
C ILE A 25 0.74 -9.74 -1.03
N GLY A 26 1.17 -9.35 -2.24
CA GLY A 26 0.42 -9.61 -3.47
C GLY A 26 -0.49 -8.44 -3.90
N ASP A 27 -1.81 -8.67 -3.98
CA ASP A 27 -2.78 -7.69 -4.49
C ASP A 27 -2.99 -6.52 -3.52
N TYR A 28 -2.85 -5.30 -4.03
CA TYR A 28 -3.12 -4.06 -3.30
C TYR A 28 -3.80 -3.01 -4.17
N GLU A 29 -4.52 -2.09 -3.53
CA GLU A 29 -5.04 -0.88 -4.14
C GLU A 29 -4.00 0.24 -4.02
N MET A 30 -3.63 0.87 -5.15
CA MET A 30 -2.64 1.96 -5.18
C MET A 30 -3.33 3.30 -5.42
N VAL A 31 -3.21 4.22 -4.46
CA VAL A 31 -3.76 5.58 -4.59
C VAL A 31 -2.63 6.59 -4.61
N ARG A 32 -2.71 7.54 -5.56
CA ARG A 32 -1.77 8.66 -5.63
C ARG A 32 -2.47 9.93 -5.14
N THR A 33 -1.94 10.54 -4.08
CA THR A 33 -2.48 11.78 -3.53
C THR A 33 -2.11 12.99 -4.39
N ARG A 34 -2.84 14.10 -4.23
CA ARG A 34 -2.53 15.39 -4.89
C ARG A 34 -1.11 15.88 -4.61
N ARG A 35 -0.52 15.52 -3.46
CA ARG A 35 0.89 15.84 -3.09
C ARG A 35 1.91 14.91 -3.75
N ARG A 36 1.50 14.09 -4.72
CA ARG A 36 2.31 13.09 -5.43
C ARG A 36 2.82 11.94 -4.54
N THR A 37 2.31 11.79 -3.33
CA THR A 37 2.57 10.64 -2.46
C THR A 37 1.78 9.43 -2.95
N THR A 38 2.45 8.27 -3.06
CA THR A 38 1.79 7.00 -3.39
C THR A 38 1.51 6.24 -2.10
N MET A 39 0.26 5.86 -1.89
CA MET A 39 -0.18 5.02 -0.78
C MET A 39 -0.73 3.69 -1.29
N TYR A 40 -0.61 2.66 -0.47
CA TYR A 40 -1.04 1.30 -0.77
C TYR A 40 -2.07 0.86 0.25
N PHE A 41 -3.09 0.11 -0.18
CA PHE A 41 -4.20 -0.32 0.66
C PHE A 41 -4.57 -1.77 0.39
N CYS A 42 -5.19 -2.42 1.38
CA CYS A 42 -5.76 -3.75 1.20
C CYS A 42 -6.76 -3.74 0.03
N LYS A 43 -6.82 -4.85 -0.71
CA LYS A 43 -7.76 -5.02 -1.81
C LYS A 43 -9.19 -4.71 -1.36
N GLY A 44 -9.89 -3.87 -2.12
CA GLY A 44 -11.24 -3.40 -1.78
C GLY A 44 -11.33 -2.45 -0.60
N MET A 45 -10.19 -1.90 -0.12
CA MET A 45 -10.10 -1.06 1.08
C MET A 45 -10.69 -1.71 2.34
N ARG A 46 -10.84 -3.04 2.33
CA ARG A 46 -11.33 -3.83 3.45
C ARG A 46 -10.12 -4.33 4.24
N CYS A 47 -9.78 -3.60 5.28
CA CYS A 47 -8.79 -4.06 6.25
C CYS A 47 -9.38 -5.24 7.04
N ARG A 48 -8.58 -6.28 7.29
CA ARG A 48 -8.94 -7.31 8.26
C ARG A 48 -8.95 -6.63 9.63
N GLU A 49 -9.98 -6.88 10.42
CA GLU A 49 -10.24 -6.20 11.70
C GLU A 49 -8.95 -6.08 12.54
N ALA A 50 -8.71 -4.88 13.06
CA ALA A 50 -7.44 -4.46 13.63
C ALA A 50 -7.14 -5.21 14.94
N GLY A 51 -6.02 -5.95 14.97
CA GLY A 51 -5.59 -6.67 16.17
C GLY A 51 -4.13 -6.49 16.57
N SER A 52 -3.29 -5.75 15.84
CA SER A 52 -1.86 -5.62 16.20
C SER A 52 -1.15 -4.53 15.42
N TYR A 53 -1.27 -3.27 15.84
CA TYR A 53 -0.23 -2.29 15.58
C TYR A 53 0.14 -1.67 16.93
N GLU A 54 1.09 -2.28 17.62
CA GLU A 54 1.74 -1.68 18.79
C GLU A 54 2.35 -0.35 18.32
N LYS A 55 1.81 0.76 18.83
CA LYS A 55 2.48 2.06 18.75
C LYS A 55 3.82 1.89 19.45
N ARG A 56 4.91 2.17 18.74
CA ARG A 56 6.22 2.33 19.37
C ARG A 56 6.33 3.82 19.69
N ASP A 57 6.16 4.14 20.98
CA ASP A 57 6.34 5.48 21.58
C ASP A 57 7.72 6.08 21.29
#